data_AF-A0A8T1YTE8-F1
#
_entry.id   AF-A0A8T1YTE8-F1
#
_cell.length_a   1.000
_cell.length_b   1.000
_cell.length_c   1.000
_cell.angle_alpha   90.00
_cell.angle_beta   90.00
_cell.angle_gamma   90.00
#
_symmetry.space_group_name_H-M   'P 1'
#
loop_
_entity.id
_entity.type
_entity.pdbx_description
1 polymer ?
#
loop_
_entity_poly.entity_id
_entity_poly.type
_entity_poly.pdbx_seq_one_letter_code
_entity_poly.pdbx_strand_id
1 'polypeptide(L)'
;MASGSDPTADGFIGGIRLAWAVHLMLIHDGMSGMDTISTASTKDMGHISSCLESIFSKNVFQFLLDNVLRTAAYQNDEEDMIYVYNAYLHKLASCFLSHPIARDKVKESKDMAMSVLNSYRTCDSLDGSMQTEEADRPLPFISLMEFVSKIYQKEPELLSGNDVLWTFVNFAGEDHTNFKTLVAFLEMLCTLASTQEGASKVYELLRGTSFRSIGWATLFDCIRIYDEKFKQSLQTAGAMMPEFLEGDAKALVAYLNVLQKVVENGNPTERKNWFPDIEPFFKLLGYENIPPYLKGALRKTIAAFVYVFPEMRDSIWAFLEQYHLPVVVGSPVGKSDQSSQVYDMQFELNEVEARREQYPSTISFLNLINALIAGEKDVNDRGRRFIGIFRFVYDHVFTPFPQRAYSDPCEKWELVVACLQHFHMVLSMYDIQEEDLDGFTEHPHFLVSVETSSLQTQLPIIELLKDFMSGKALYRNLMGILQVGVNSIISERLSKTYGKILEKAVQLSLEILLLVFEKDLLVSDVWRPLYQPLDIILSQDHNQIIALLEYVRYDSLPQIQRSSIKIMSILSSRLVGLVPMLIKIDAANSLIEDYVACLTT
;
A
#
# COMPACT_ATOMS: atom_id res chain seq x y z
N MET A 1 -5.56 -35.23 33.64
CA MET A 1 -4.50 -35.23 32.61
C MET A 1 -5.03 -34.45 31.43
N ALA A 2 -4.59 -33.21 31.25
CA ALA A 2 -4.92 -32.38 30.11
C ALA A 2 -3.59 -31.90 29.51
N SER A 3 -2.97 -32.75 28.68
CA SER A 3 -1.86 -32.36 27.83
C SER A 3 -2.45 -31.81 26.53
N GLY A 4 -2.99 -30.60 26.57
CA GLY A 4 -3.22 -29.85 25.33
C GLY A 4 -1.85 -29.47 24.78
N SER A 5 -1.49 -29.96 23.60
CA SER A 5 -0.27 -29.52 22.91
C SER A 5 -0.39 -28.03 22.62
N ASP A 6 0.68 -27.28 22.87
CA ASP A 6 0.76 -25.86 22.53
C ASP A 6 0.61 -25.72 20.99
N PRO A 7 -0.43 -25.02 20.48
CA PRO A 7 -0.69 -24.90 19.05
C PRO A 7 0.48 -24.25 18.30
N THR A 8 1.22 -23.36 18.96
CA THR A 8 2.42 -22.74 18.38
C THR A 8 3.55 -23.76 18.24
N ALA A 9 3.80 -24.56 19.28
CA ALA A 9 4.77 -25.65 19.23
C ALA A 9 4.40 -26.70 18.16
N ASP A 10 3.13 -27.07 18.06
CA ASP A 10 2.63 -28.01 17.06
C ASP A 10 2.82 -27.50 15.62
N GLY A 11 2.64 -26.19 15.39
CA GLY A 11 2.89 -25.56 14.11
C GLY A 11 4.36 -25.57 13.72
N PHE A 12 5.28 -25.24 14.64
CA PHE A 12 6.72 -25.34 14.38
C PHE A 12 7.18 -26.77 14.14
N ILE A 13 6.64 -27.75 14.87
CA ILE A 13 6.86 -29.17 14.58
C ILE A 13 6.37 -29.51 13.17
N GLY A 14 5.25 -28.94 12.74
CA GLY A 14 4.76 -29.02 11.36
C GLY A 14 5.78 -28.52 10.34
N GLY A 15 6.37 -27.35 10.57
CA GLY A 15 7.44 -26.78 9.72
C GLY A 15 8.68 -27.67 9.65
N ILE A 16 9.10 -28.24 10.79
CA ILE A 16 10.22 -29.21 10.84
C ILE A 16 9.87 -30.47 10.05
N ARG A 17 8.63 -30.98 10.17
CA ARG A 17 8.16 -32.13 9.37
C ARG A 17 8.18 -31.84 7.88
N LEU A 18 7.83 -30.63 7.44
CA LEU A 18 7.92 -30.22 6.05
C LEU A 18 9.37 -30.27 5.54
N ALA A 19 10.30 -29.66 6.28
CA ALA A 19 11.72 -29.71 5.94
C ALA A 19 12.27 -31.15 5.92
N TRP A 20 11.86 -31.97 6.89
CA TRP A 20 12.25 -33.38 6.97
C TRP A 20 11.68 -34.20 5.80
N ALA A 21 10.43 -33.99 5.42
CA ALA A 21 9.81 -34.66 4.28
C ALA A 21 10.55 -34.34 2.97
N VAL A 22 10.93 -33.07 2.76
CA VAL A 22 11.73 -32.65 1.60
C VAL A 22 13.13 -33.26 1.64
N HIS A 23 13.74 -33.37 2.82
CA HIS A 23 15.03 -34.05 2.96
C HIS A 23 14.93 -35.55 2.59
N LEU A 24 13.88 -36.24 3.02
CA LEU A 24 13.64 -37.64 2.64
C LEU A 24 13.41 -37.79 1.13
N MET A 25 12.68 -36.85 0.50
CA MET A 25 12.49 -36.82 -0.96
C MET A 25 13.83 -36.69 -1.70
N LEU A 26 14.73 -35.83 -1.23
CA LEU A 26 16.06 -35.67 -1.83
C LEU A 26 16.92 -36.93 -1.72
N ILE A 27 16.85 -37.64 -0.59
CA ILE A 27 17.51 -38.94 -0.41
C ILE A 27 16.91 -39.96 -1.38
N HIS A 28 15.59 -40.01 -1.48
CA HIS A 28 14.88 -40.94 -2.36
C HIS A 28 15.25 -40.73 -3.84
N ASP A 29 15.24 -39.48 -4.31
CA ASP A 29 15.66 -39.14 -5.68
C ASP A 29 17.11 -39.55 -5.94
N GLY A 30 18.02 -39.30 -4.99
CA GLY A 30 19.42 -39.73 -5.08
C GLY A 30 19.62 -41.25 -5.13
N MET A 31 18.74 -42.03 -4.50
CA MET A 31 18.77 -43.51 -4.52
C MET A 31 18.14 -44.08 -5.79
N SER A 32 17.13 -43.42 -6.37
CA SER A 32 16.48 -43.85 -7.62
C SER A 32 17.40 -43.79 -8.85
N GLY A 33 18.48 -42.98 -8.80
CA GLY A 33 19.53 -42.94 -9.81
C GLY A 33 20.52 -44.12 -9.77
N MET A 34 20.47 -44.96 -8.74
CA MET A 34 21.22 -46.22 -8.65
C MET A 34 20.23 -47.39 -8.67
N ASP A 35 20.07 -48.03 -9.83
CA ASP A 35 19.13 -49.13 -10.14
C ASP A 35 19.17 -50.34 -9.17
N THR A 36 18.67 -50.17 -7.94
CA THR A 36 18.34 -51.27 -7.01
C THR A 36 17.15 -50.87 -6.14
N ILE A 37 15.95 -51.25 -6.59
CA ILE A 37 14.71 -51.11 -5.78
C ILE A 37 14.82 -52.07 -4.60
N SER A 38 15.17 -51.54 -3.43
CA SER A 38 15.26 -52.28 -2.17
C SER A 38 13.98 -52.11 -1.33
N THR A 39 13.73 -53.03 -0.41
CA THR A 39 12.64 -52.95 0.59
C THR A 39 12.72 -51.71 1.49
N ALA A 40 13.88 -51.03 1.57
CA ALA A 40 14.04 -49.75 2.25
C ALA A 40 13.26 -48.61 1.55
N SER A 41 13.29 -48.55 0.21
CA SER A 41 12.56 -47.55 -0.58
C SER A 41 11.06 -47.55 -0.27
N THR A 42 10.44 -48.72 -0.08
CA THR A 42 8.99 -48.80 0.25
C THR A 42 8.63 -48.25 1.64
N LYS A 43 9.53 -48.35 2.63
CA LYS A 43 9.31 -47.78 3.97
C LYS A 43 9.50 -46.27 3.94
N ASP A 44 10.52 -45.80 3.23
CA ASP A 44 10.82 -44.37 3.08
C ASP A 44 9.68 -43.63 2.36
N MET A 45 9.10 -44.25 1.33
CA MET A 45 7.87 -43.76 0.68
C MET A 45 6.71 -43.63 1.66
N GLY A 46 6.50 -44.63 2.53
CA GLY A 46 5.45 -44.59 3.56
C GLY A 46 5.67 -43.49 4.60
N HIS A 47 6.92 -43.22 4.98
CA HIS A 47 7.28 -42.11 5.87
C HIS A 47 7.03 -40.75 5.21
N ILE A 48 7.38 -40.59 3.93
CA ILE A 48 7.10 -39.37 3.17
C ILE A 48 5.58 -39.13 3.09
N SER A 49 4.80 -40.13 2.69
CA SER A 49 3.33 -40.01 2.61
C SER A 49 2.72 -39.67 3.97
N SER A 50 3.16 -40.29 5.07
CA SER A 50 2.67 -39.96 6.41
C SER A 50 3.01 -38.52 6.83
N CYS A 51 4.19 -38.01 6.46
CA CYS A 51 4.54 -36.62 6.71
C CYS A 51 3.64 -35.68 5.90
N LEU A 52 3.43 -35.97 4.61
CA LEU A 52 2.56 -35.19 3.74
C LEU A 52 1.12 -35.14 4.26
N GLU A 53 0.55 -36.25 4.71
CA GLU A 53 -0.78 -36.26 5.33
C GLU A 53 -0.84 -35.32 6.54
N SER A 54 0.16 -35.36 7.41
CA SER A 54 0.22 -34.45 8.57
C SER A 54 0.40 -32.99 8.16
N ILE A 55 1.15 -32.69 7.09
CA ILE A 55 1.43 -31.33 6.62
C ILE A 55 0.15 -30.70 6.06
N PHE A 56 -0.58 -31.43 5.22
CA PHE A 56 -1.81 -30.94 4.59
C PHE A 56 -2.98 -30.90 5.59
N SER A 57 -3.17 -31.94 6.42
CA SER A 57 -4.25 -31.96 7.41
C SER A 57 -4.15 -30.85 8.45
N LYS A 58 -2.93 -30.47 8.85
CA LYS A 58 -2.68 -29.36 9.79
C LYS A 58 -2.49 -28.00 9.10
N ASN A 59 -2.59 -27.95 7.78
CA ASN A 59 -2.27 -26.78 6.94
C ASN A 59 -1.01 -26.02 7.43
N VAL A 60 0.12 -26.73 7.43
CA VAL A 60 1.41 -26.16 7.90
C VAL A 60 1.80 -24.91 7.10
N PHE A 61 1.42 -24.82 5.82
CA PHE A 61 1.68 -23.64 4.98
C PHE A 61 1.01 -22.39 5.56
N GLN A 62 -0.24 -22.49 6.01
CA GLN A 62 -0.93 -21.38 6.68
C GLN A 62 -0.24 -20.98 7.98
N PHE A 63 0.18 -21.96 8.79
CA PHE A 63 0.90 -21.68 10.02
C PHE A 63 2.19 -20.89 9.76
N LEU A 64 2.99 -21.32 8.77
CA LEU A 64 4.23 -20.64 8.37
C LEU A 64 3.97 -19.24 7.81
N LEU A 65 2.89 -19.06 7.06
CA LEU A 65 2.48 -17.73 6.58
C LEU A 65 2.19 -16.79 7.74
N ASP A 66 1.32 -17.18 8.67
CA ASP A 66 0.80 -16.27 9.69
C ASP A 66 1.79 -16.06 10.85
N ASN A 67 2.51 -17.12 11.27
CA ASN A 67 3.35 -17.10 12.45
C ASN A 67 4.84 -16.91 12.16
N VAL A 68 5.24 -16.91 10.88
CA VAL A 68 6.62 -16.65 10.47
C VAL A 68 6.66 -15.53 9.43
N LEU A 69 6.18 -15.79 8.22
CA LEU A 69 6.42 -14.91 7.07
C LEU A 69 5.68 -13.58 7.12
N ARG A 70 4.50 -13.49 7.75
CA ARG A 70 3.72 -12.24 7.89
C ARG A 70 4.08 -11.44 9.15
N THR A 71 4.92 -11.99 10.02
CA THR A 71 5.29 -11.33 11.29
C THR A 71 6.21 -10.13 11.05
N ALA A 72 6.14 -9.13 11.93
CA ALA A 72 7.03 -7.98 11.89
C ALA A 72 8.50 -8.40 12.03
N ALA A 73 8.78 -9.41 12.86
CA ALA A 73 10.13 -9.96 13.04
C ALA A 73 10.74 -10.41 11.72
N TYR A 74 9.99 -11.11 10.86
CA TYR A 74 10.47 -11.50 9.54
C TYR A 74 10.49 -10.34 8.53
N GLN A 75 9.45 -9.50 8.52
CA GLN A 75 9.31 -8.43 7.51
C GLN A 75 10.29 -7.26 7.68
N ASN A 76 10.77 -7.05 8.91
CA ASN A 76 11.61 -5.93 9.30
C ASN A 76 13.05 -6.33 9.63
N ASP A 77 13.41 -7.61 9.51
CA ASP A 77 14.78 -8.10 9.70
C ASP A 77 15.75 -7.51 8.66
N GLU A 78 17.04 -7.72 8.88
CA GLU A 78 18.10 -7.29 7.97
C GLU A 78 17.97 -7.94 6.59
N GLU A 79 18.24 -7.19 5.53
CA GLU A 79 18.07 -7.64 4.13
C GLU A 79 18.89 -8.92 3.85
N ASP A 80 20.12 -8.99 4.35
CA ASP A 80 20.99 -10.16 4.20
C ASP A 80 20.40 -11.42 4.88
N MET A 81 19.78 -11.27 6.04
CA MET A 81 19.15 -12.38 6.76
C MET A 81 17.89 -12.85 6.02
N ILE A 82 17.06 -11.91 5.57
CA ILE A 82 15.86 -12.19 4.76
C ILE A 82 16.25 -12.96 3.48
N TYR A 83 17.33 -12.55 2.81
CA TYR A 83 17.84 -13.25 1.63
C TYR A 83 18.20 -14.70 1.95
N VAL A 84 18.96 -14.93 3.03
CA VAL A 84 19.36 -16.29 3.46
C VAL A 84 18.14 -17.15 3.76
N TYR A 85 17.15 -16.63 4.49
CA TYR A 85 15.91 -17.36 4.79
C TYR A 85 15.14 -17.72 3.51
N ASN A 86 14.97 -16.75 2.59
CA ASN A 86 14.27 -16.97 1.33
C ASN A 86 15.02 -17.96 0.42
N ALA A 87 16.35 -17.97 0.41
CA ALA A 87 17.13 -18.95 -0.36
C ALA A 87 16.88 -20.39 0.11
N TYR A 88 16.81 -20.63 1.43
CA TYR A 88 16.46 -21.94 1.98
C TYR A 88 15.01 -22.32 1.71
N LEU A 89 14.07 -21.38 1.86
CA LEU A 89 12.66 -21.61 1.57
C LEU A 89 12.44 -21.88 0.07
N HIS A 90 13.12 -21.18 -0.81
CA HIS A 90 13.14 -21.43 -2.25
C HIS A 90 13.61 -22.83 -2.56
N LYS A 91 14.74 -23.27 -1.98
CA LYS A 91 15.25 -24.64 -2.16
C LYS A 91 14.24 -25.67 -1.67
N LEU A 92 13.65 -25.44 -0.49
CA LEU A 92 12.62 -26.31 0.09
C LEU A 92 11.41 -26.41 -0.85
N ALA A 93 10.89 -25.29 -1.34
CA ALA A 93 9.73 -25.24 -2.23
C ALA A 93 10.02 -25.88 -3.59
N SER A 94 11.18 -25.60 -4.19
CA SER A 94 11.59 -26.19 -5.46
C SER A 94 11.72 -27.71 -5.38
N CYS A 95 12.35 -28.23 -4.33
CA CYS A 95 12.48 -29.68 -4.11
C CYS A 95 11.12 -30.33 -3.80
N PHE A 96 10.26 -29.66 -3.03
CA PHE A 96 8.91 -30.12 -2.75
C PHE A 96 8.07 -30.21 -4.04
N LEU A 97 8.09 -29.17 -4.87
CA LEU A 97 7.32 -29.10 -6.10
C LEU A 97 7.89 -29.95 -7.24
N SER A 98 9.15 -30.39 -7.17
CA SER A 98 9.75 -31.29 -8.17
C SER A 98 9.38 -32.75 -7.96
N HIS A 99 9.17 -33.18 -6.72
CA HIS A 99 9.03 -34.59 -6.38
C HIS A 99 7.64 -35.17 -6.74
N PRO A 100 7.55 -36.34 -7.42
CA PRO A 100 6.28 -36.91 -7.88
C PRO A 100 5.22 -37.12 -6.77
N ILE A 101 5.59 -37.71 -5.62
CA ILE A 101 4.65 -37.96 -4.51
C ILE A 101 4.04 -36.65 -3.98
N ALA A 102 4.86 -35.60 -3.88
CA ALA A 102 4.39 -34.30 -3.41
C ALA A 102 3.40 -33.70 -4.42
N ARG A 103 3.70 -33.80 -5.73
CA ARG A 103 2.79 -33.37 -6.81
C ARG A 103 1.45 -34.10 -6.75
N ASP A 104 1.47 -35.41 -6.52
CA ASP A 104 0.24 -36.20 -6.39
C ASP A 104 -0.60 -35.73 -5.19
N LYS A 105 0.04 -35.43 -4.05
CA LYS A 105 -0.67 -34.90 -2.88
C LYS A 105 -1.18 -33.48 -3.10
N VAL A 106 -0.42 -32.63 -3.80
CA VAL A 106 -0.87 -31.29 -4.21
C VAL A 106 -2.09 -31.38 -5.13
N LYS A 107 -2.11 -32.34 -6.05
CA LYS A 107 -3.25 -32.59 -6.93
C LYS A 107 -4.48 -33.04 -6.14
N GLU A 108 -4.34 -33.99 -5.24
CA GLU A 108 -5.42 -34.40 -4.33
C GLU A 108 -5.96 -33.20 -3.54
N SER A 109 -5.07 -32.35 -3.01
CA SER A 109 -5.47 -31.15 -2.28
C SER A 109 -6.15 -30.10 -3.17
N LYS A 110 -5.77 -29.97 -4.45
CA LYS A 110 -6.42 -29.09 -5.43
C LYS A 110 -7.85 -29.59 -5.69
N ASP A 111 -8.00 -30.86 -6.01
CA ASP A 111 -9.31 -31.48 -6.31
C ASP A 111 -10.24 -31.39 -5.10
N MET A 112 -9.73 -31.62 -3.89
CA MET A 112 -10.46 -31.44 -2.64
C MET A 112 -10.89 -29.97 -2.46
N ALA A 113 -10.00 -29.01 -2.69
CA ALA A 113 -10.33 -27.60 -2.54
C ALA A 113 -11.43 -27.15 -3.52
N MET A 114 -11.36 -27.61 -4.77
CA MET A 114 -12.40 -27.33 -5.77
C MET A 114 -13.74 -27.97 -5.39
N SER A 115 -13.75 -29.21 -4.88
CA SER A 115 -14.98 -29.91 -4.45
C SER A 115 -15.64 -29.24 -3.24
N VAL A 116 -14.86 -28.93 -2.19
CA VAL A 116 -15.35 -28.29 -0.96
C VAL A 116 -15.95 -26.92 -1.27
N LEU A 117 -15.25 -26.09 -2.04
CA LEU A 117 -15.68 -24.73 -2.36
C LEU A 117 -16.87 -24.66 -3.33
N ASN A 118 -17.08 -25.68 -4.17
CA ASN A 118 -18.27 -25.78 -5.01
C ASN A 118 -19.51 -26.27 -4.24
N SER A 119 -19.31 -27.08 -3.20
CA SER A 119 -20.40 -27.57 -2.35
C SER A 119 -21.04 -26.42 -1.54
N TYR A 120 -20.25 -25.45 -1.10
CA TYR A 120 -20.78 -24.25 -0.43
C TYR A 120 -21.68 -23.38 -1.33
N ARG A 121 -21.49 -23.38 -2.66
CA ARG A 121 -22.42 -22.70 -3.59
C ARG A 121 -23.82 -23.32 -3.64
N THR A 122 -23.99 -24.57 -3.20
CA THR A 122 -25.31 -25.25 -3.24
C THR A 122 -26.08 -25.19 -1.92
N CYS A 123 -25.43 -24.86 -0.80
CA CYS A 123 -26.08 -24.76 0.53
C CYS A 123 -26.60 -23.36 0.90
N ASP A 124 -26.30 -22.31 0.12
CA ASP A 124 -26.76 -20.92 0.38
C ASP A 124 -28.29 -20.69 0.19
N SER A 125 -29.11 -21.75 0.20
CA SER A 125 -30.56 -21.62 0.09
C SER A 125 -31.36 -21.96 1.36
N LEU A 126 -30.80 -22.61 2.39
CA LEU A 126 -31.55 -22.88 3.63
C LEU A 126 -30.63 -22.97 4.87
N ASP A 127 -30.97 -22.21 5.92
CA ASP A 127 -30.48 -22.25 7.30
C ASP A 127 -29.16 -21.54 7.66
N GLY A 128 -29.27 -20.22 7.88
CA GLY A 128 -28.31 -19.46 8.67
C GLY A 128 -28.51 -19.71 10.18
N SER A 129 -27.50 -20.28 10.85
CA SER A 129 -27.08 -19.85 12.21
C SER A 129 -25.95 -20.67 12.85
N MET A 130 -25.43 -21.76 12.26
CA MET A 130 -24.43 -22.60 12.99
C MET A 130 -23.22 -23.09 12.16
N GLN A 131 -22.99 -22.61 10.93
CA GLN A 131 -21.93 -23.17 10.04
C GLN A 131 -20.85 -22.18 9.57
N THR A 132 -20.85 -20.94 10.05
CA THR A 132 -19.98 -19.88 9.52
C THR A 132 -18.50 -20.00 9.92
N GLU A 133 -18.16 -20.73 10.99
CA GLU A 133 -16.77 -20.78 11.50
C GLU A 133 -15.86 -21.84 10.84
N GLU A 134 -16.41 -22.94 10.32
CA GLU A 134 -15.62 -23.98 9.61
C GLU A 134 -15.46 -23.71 8.11
N ALA A 135 -16.37 -22.92 7.51
CA ALA A 135 -16.39 -22.63 6.08
C ALA A 135 -15.30 -21.62 5.61
N ASP A 136 -14.64 -20.94 6.55
CA ASP A 136 -13.66 -19.89 6.23
C ASP A 136 -12.20 -20.26 6.56
N ARG A 137 -11.93 -21.50 6.97
CA ARG A 137 -10.54 -21.94 7.16
C ARG A 137 -9.80 -21.99 5.82
N PRO A 138 -8.57 -21.44 5.74
CA PRO A 138 -7.75 -21.53 4.54
C PRO A 138 -7.50 -22.99 4.17
N LEU A 139 -7.74 -23.33 2.91
CA LEU A 139 -7.52 -24.67 2.39
C LEU A 139 -6.04 -24.85 2.06
N PRO A 140 -5.44 -26.03 2.31
CA PRO A 140 -3.99 -26.23 2.13
C PRO A 140 -3.46 -25.89 0.73
N PHE A 141 -4.25 -26.13 -0.32
CA PHE A 141 -3.85 -25.76 -1.68
C PHE A 141 -3.75 -24.25 -1.89
N ILE A 142 -4.67 -23.48 -1.30
CA ILE A 142 -4.64 -22.01 -1.32
C ILE A 142 -3.43 -21.51 -0.53
N SER A 143 -3.25 -22.01 0.70
CA SER A 143 -2.12 -21.66 1.55
C SER A 143 -0.77 -22.03 0.93
N LEU A 144 -0.69 -23.12 0.14
CA LEU A 144 0.52 -23.46 -0.61
C LEU A 144 0.84 -22.42 -1.69
N MET A 145 -0.16 -21.97 -2.47
CA MET A 145 0.05 -20.93 -3.48
C MET A 145 0.48 -19.60 -2.82
N GLU A 146 -0.16 -19.21 -1.72
CA GLU A 146 0.24 -18.03 -0.95
C GLU A 146 1.65 -18.17 -0.35
N PHE A 147 2.00 -19.35 0.16
CA PHE A 147 3.34 -19.65 0.70
C PHE A 147 4.41 -19.52 -0.39
N VAL A 148 4.17 -20.12 -1.57
CA VAL A 148 5.05 -20.00 -2.73
C VAL A 148 5.18 -18.54 -3.16
N SER A 149 4.06 -17.82 -3.29
CA SER A 149 4.03 -16.38 -3.58
C SER A 149 4.90 -15.59 -2.60
N LYS A 150 4.77 -15.85 -1.29
CA LYS A 150 5.47 -15.08 -0.26
C LYS A 150 6.99 -15.25 -0.29
N ILE A 151 7.50 -16.43 -0.69
CA ILE A 151 8.93 -16.70 -0.84
C ILE A 151 9.55 -15.80 -1.91
N TYR A 152 8.88 -15.68 -3.06
CA TYR A 152 9.42 -14.91 -4.20
C TYR A 152 9.08 -13.42 -4.16
N GLN A 153 8.26 -12.97 -3.20
CA GLN A 153 7.87 -11.57 -3.08
C GLN A 153 9.05 -10.66 -2.73
N LYS A 154 9.95 -11.11 -1.85
CA LYS A 154 11.10 -10.33 -1.39
C LYS A 154 12.32 -10.51 -2.30
N GLU A 155 12.54 -11.73 -2.76
CA GLU A 155 13.70 -12.11 -3.57
C GLU A 155 13.26 -12.62 -4.96
N PRO A 156 12.85 -11.72 -5.87
CA PRO A 156 12.35 -12.10 -7.18
C PRO A 156 13.44 -12.70 -8.08
N GLU A 157 14.72 -12.47 -7.77
CA GLU A 157 15.87 -13.02 -8.49
C GLU A 157 15.93 -14.56 -8.42
N LEU A 158 15.41 -15.16 -7.35
CA LEU A 158 15.34 -16.61 -7.16
C LEU A 158 14.40 -17.31 -8.17
N LEU A 159 13.68 -16.55 -8.99
CA LEU A 159 12.84 -17.08 -10.08
C LEU A 159 13.63 -17.49 -11.32
N SER A 160 14.84 -16.95 -11.52
CA SER A 160 15.63 -17.22 -12.72
C SER A 160 15.99 -18.72 -12.81
N GLY A 161 15.68 -19.34 -13.95
CA GLY A 161 15.94 -20.76 -14.19
C GLY A 161 15.04 -21.74 -13.42
N ASN A 162 13.99 -21.29 -12.73
CA ASN A 162 13.10 -22.18 -11.97
C ASN A 162 11.97 -22.79 -12.84
N ASP A 163 12.31 -23.74 -13.70
CA ASP A 163 11.34 -24.42 -14.57
C ASP A 163 10.32 -25.28 -13.79
N VAL A 164 10.73 -25.77 -12.61
CA VAL A 164 9.85 -26.56 -11.72
C VAL A 164 8.67 -25.71 -11.26
N LEU A 165 8.93 -24.46 -10.87
CA LEU A 165 7.89 -23.53 -10.46
C LEU A 165 6.94 -23.20 -11.61
N TRP A 166 7.45 -22.93 -12.82
CA TRP A 166 6.59 -22.66 -13.98
C TRP A 166 5.74 -23.88 -14.38
N THR A 167 6.25 -25.10 -14.17
CA THR A 167 5.45 -26.32 -14.33
C THR A 167 4.31 -26.38 -13.31
N PHE A 168 4.59 -26.04 -12.04
CA PHE A 168 3.56 -25.93 -11.02
C PHE A 168 2.53 -24.83 -11.33
N VAL A 169 2.96 -23.66 -11.85
CA VAL A 169 2.07 -22.56 -12.25
C VAL A 169 1.09 -23.02 -13.34
N ASN A 170 1.56 -23.71 -14.38
CA ASN A 170 0.70 -24.24 -15.42
C ASN A 170 -0.34 -25.22 -14.84
N PHE A 171 0.12 -26.15 -13.99
CA PHE A 171 -0.79 -27.08 -13.30
C PHE A 171 -1.79 -26.36 -12.38
N ALA A 172 -1.35 -25.36 -11.62
CA ALA A 172 -2.19 -24.65 -10.66
C ALA A 172 -3.32 -23.88 -11.36
N GLY A 173 -3.02 -23.25 -12.51
CA GLY A 173 -3.95 -22.41 -13.28
C GLY A 173 -5.07 -23.14 -14.01
N GLU A 174 -5.06 -24.46 -14.07
CA GLU A 174 -6.11 -25.25 -14.74
C GLU A 174 -7.41 -25.32 -13.93
N ASP A 175 -8.55 -25.14 -14.60
CA ASP A 175 -9.91 -25.47 -14.12
C ASP A 175 -10.34 -24.86 -12.78
N HIS A 176 -10.04 -23.58 -12.55
CA HIS A 176 -10.57 -22.85 -11.39
C HIS A 176 -12.10 -22.74 -11.46
N THR A 177 -12.78 -23.26 -10.45
CA THR A 177 -14.26 -23.24 -10.32
C THR A 177 -14.76 -22.25 -9.26
N ASN A 178 -13.88 -21.82 -8.35
CA ASN A 178 -14.18 -20.90 -7.26
C ASN A 178 -13.19 -19.71 -7.22
N PHE A 179 -13.71 -18.52 -6.92
CA PHE A 179 -12.94 -17.28 -6.88
C PHE A 179 -11.79 -17.33 -5.85
N LYS A 180 -11.91 -18.01 -4.71
CA LYS A 180 -10.84 -18.08 -3.69
C LYS A 180 -9.57 -18.71 -4.27
N THR A 181 -9.71 -19.79 -5.05
CA THR A 181 -8.57 -20.44 -5.72
C THR A 181 -8.02 -19.60 -6.88
N LEU A 182 -8.89 -18.91 -7.62
CA LEU A 182 -8.49 -18.03 -8.72
C LEU A 182 -7.69 -16.83 -8.19
N VAL A 183 -8.16 -16.19 -7.11
CA VAL A 183 -7.49 -15.05 -6.48
C VAL A 183 -6.10 -15.44 -6.01
N ALA A 184 -5.96 -16.54 -5.27
CA ALA A 184 -4.65 -17.00 -4.81
C ALA A 184 -3.70 -17.36 -5.96
N PHE A 185 -4.21 -17.92 -7.06
CA PHE A 185 -3.42 -18.15 -8.26
C PHE A 185 -2.96 -16.84 -8.93
N LEU A 186 -3.86 -15.87 -9.09
CA LEU A 186 -3.52 -14.55 -9.66
C LEU A 186 -2.55 -13.78 -8.75
N GLU A 187 -2.68 -13.84 -7.43
CA GLU A 187 -1.72 -13.23 -6.50
C GLU A 187 -0.33 -13.87 -6.59
N MET A 188 -0.28 -15.20 -6.79
CA MET A 188 0.97 -15.89 -7.13
C MET A 188 1.54 -15.35 -8.45
N LEU A 189 0.76 -15.29 -9.53
CA LEU A 189 1.21 -14.71 -10.81
C LEU A 189 1.71 -13.26 -10.66
N CYS A 190 1.03 -12.45 -9.86
CA CYS A 190 1.42 -11.07 -9.56
C CYS A 190 2.83 -11.05 -8.95
N THR A 191 3.10 -11.93 -7.99
CA THR A 191 4.43 -12.03 -7.38
C THR A 191 5.49 -12.48 -8.40
N LEU A 192 5.16 -13.46 -9.24
CA LEU A 192 6.07 -14.00 -10.26
C LEU A 192 6.39 -12.98 -11.37
N ALA A 193 5.52 -11.99 -11.59
CA ALA A 193 5.74 -10.89 -12.52
C ALA A 193 6.71 -9.80 -12.01
N SER A 194 7.39 -10.03 -10.87
CA SER A 194 8.33 -9.05 -10.28
C SER A 194 9.69 -8.95 -10.98
N THR A 195 9.97 -9.80 -11.97
CA THR A 195 11.14 -9.68 -12.84
C THR A 195 10.72 -9.42 -14.28
N GLN A 196 11.62 -8.92 -15.11
CA GLN A 196 11.33 -8.69 -16.53
C GLN A 196 10.92 -9.98 -17.26
N GLU A 197 11.66 -11.08 -17.04
CA GLU A 197 11.33 -12.39 -17.63
C GLU A 197 10.00 -12.93 -17.11
N GLY A 198 9.77 -12.81 -15.80
CA GLY A 198 8.51 -13.21 -15.16
C GLY A 198 7.31 -12.45 -15.70
N ALA A 199 7.43 -11.13 -15.85
CA ALA A 199 6.37 -10.27 -16.41
C ALA A 199 6.00 -10.67 -17.84
N SER A 200 6.98 -10.88 -18.73
CA SER A 200 6.72 -11.34 -20.10
C SER A 200 6.09 -12.74 -20.13
N LYS A 201 6.54 -13.68 -19.28
CA LYS A 201 5.93 -15.02 -19.16
C LYS A 201 4.49 -14.95 -18.67
N VAL A 202 4.20 -14.18 -17.62
CA VAL A 202 2.85 -14.00 -17.07
C VAL A 202 1.93 -13.34 -18.09
N TYR A 203 2.43 -12.33 -18.81
CA TYR A 203 1.69 -11.68 -19.89
C TYR A 203 1.26 -12.68 -20.96
N GLU A 204 2.19 -13.50 -21.46
CA GLU A 204 1.90 -14.51 -22.49
C GLU A 204 1.00 -15.64 -21.96
N LEU A 205 1.15 -16.06 -20.70
CA LEU A 205 0.27 -17.06 -20.07
C LEU A 205 -1.20 -16.61 -20.02
N LEU A 206 -1.44 -15.34 -19.66
CA LEU A 206 -2.79 -14.77 -19.57
C LEU A 206 -3.33 -14.26 -20.92
N ARG A 207 -2.46 -14.08 -21.92
CA ARG A 207 -2.85 -13.78 -23.30
C ARG A 207 -3.21 -15.03 -24.09
N GLY A 208 -2.48 -16.12 -23.86
CA GLY A 208 -2.63 -17.38 -24.56
C GLY A 208 -3.92 -18.13 -24.21
N THR A 209 -4.16 -19.25 -24.90
CA THR A 209 -5.28 -20.16 -24.62
C THR A 209 -4.91 -21.24 -23.60
N SER A 210 -3.81 -21.04 -22.84
CA SER A 210 -3.30 -22.00 -21.86
C SER A 210 -4.34 -22.34 -20.78
N PHE A 211 -5.17 -21.36 -20.42
CA PHE A 211 -6.25 -21.54 -19.45
C PHE A 211 -7.60 -21.29 -20.14
N ARG A 212 -8.59 -22.17 -19.91
CA ARG A 212 -9.90 -22.07 -20.57
C ARG A 212 -10.74 -20.87 -20.13
N SER A 213 -10.56 -20.42 -18.88
CA SER A 213 -11.42 -19.44 -18.21
C SER A 213 -10.67 -18.22 -17.65
N ILE A 214 -9.34 -18.19 -17.77
CA ILE A 214 -8.47 -17.19 -17.17
C ILE A 214 -7.68 -16.50 -18.27
N GLY A 215 -7.80 -15.19 -18.39
CA GLY A 215 -7.01 -14.42 -19.33
C GLY A 215 -7.33 -12.93 -19.29
N TRP A 216 -6.55 -12.15 -20.03
CA TRP A 216 -6.74 -10.69 -20.10
C TRP A 216 -8.10 -10.30 -20.66
N ALA A 217 -8.63 -11.06 -21.62
CA ALA A 217 -9.98 -10.85 -22.15
C ALA A 217 -11.03 -10.93 -21.04
N THR A 218 -10.91 -11.90 -20.12
CA THR A 218 -11.82 -12.07 -18.98
C THR A 218 -11.86 -10.84 -18.07
N LEU A 219 -10.70 -10.21 -17.82
CA LEU A 219 -10.62 -8.95 -17.05
C LEU A 219 -11.43 -7.85 -17.73
N PHE A 220 -11.16 -7.56 -19.01
CA PHE A 220 -11.80 -6.46 -19.72
C PHE A 220 -13.29 -6.73 -19.99
N ASP A 221 -13.67 -7.97 -20.29
CA ASP A 221 -15.07 -8.36 -20.44
C ASP A 221 -15.85 -8.20 -19.14
N CYS A 222 -15.27 -8.57 -18.00
CA CYS A 222 -15.91 -8.38 -16.70
C CYS A 222 -16.19 -6.88 -16.42
N ILE A 223 -15.19 -6.02 -16.64
CA ILE A 223 -15.34 -4.56 -16.50
C ILE A 223 -16.45 -4.04 -17.43
N ARG A 224 -16.45 -4.45 -18.70
CA ARG A 224 -17.44 -4.05 -19.70
C ARG A 224 -18.85 -4.49 -19.32
N ILE A 225 -19.03 -5.75 -18.91
CA ILE A 225 -20.33 -6.30 -18.51
C ILE A 225 -20.91 -5.52 -17.32
N TYR A 226 -20.09 -5.20 -16.32
CA TYR A 226 -20.56 -4.41 -15.17
C TYR A 226 -20.89 -2.98 -15.56
N ASP A 227 -20.05 -2.31 -16.36
CA ASP A 227 -20.35 -0.96 -16.86
C ASP A 227 -21.66 -0.91 -17.67
N GLU A 228 -21.90 -1.88 -18.56
CA GLU A 228 -23.17 -1.99 -19.31
C GLU A 228 -24.38 -2.17 -18.38
N LYS A 229 -24.26 -3.04 -17.36
CA LYS A 229 -25.32 -3.25 -16.36
C LYS A 229 -25.64 -1.98 -15.56
N PHE A 230 -24.62 -1.25 -15.11
CA PHE A 230 -24.80 0.00 -14.38
C PHE A 230 -25.40 1.11 -15.26
N LYS A 231 -24.98 1.21 -16.53
CA LYS A 231 -25.60 2.14 -17.49
C LYS A 231 -27.06 1.83 -17.73
N GLN A 232 -27.41 0.55 -17.89
CA GLN A 232 -28.79 0.13 -18.09
C GLN A 232 -29.69 0.45 -16.89
N SER A 233 -29.20 0.27 -15.65
CA SER A 233 -29.96 0.62 -14.45
C SER A 233 -30.17 2.12 -14.32
N LEU A 234 -29.16 2.94 -14.62
CA LEU A 234 -29.30 4.41 -14.60
C LEU A 234 -30.31 4.94 -15.63
N GLN A 235 -30.45 4.26 -16.77
CA GLN A 235 -31.43 4.61 -17.81
C GLN A 235 -32.86 4.16 -17.46
N THR A 236 -33.02 3.22 -16.53
CA THR A 236 -34.31 2.63 -16.17
C THR A 236 -34.85 3.27 -14.89
N ALA A 237 -35.85 4.14 -15.01
CA ALA A 237 -36.44 4.83 -13.86
C ALA A 237 -36.99 3.84 -12.81
N GLY A 238 -36.47 3.93 -11.58
CA GLY A 238 -36.87 3.08 -10.45
C GLY A 238 -36.16 1.72 -10.38
N ALA A 239 -35.21 1.42 -11.28
CA ALA A 239 -34.37 0.24 -11.15
C ALA A 239 -33.38 0.41 -9.99
N MET A 240 -33.28 -0.61 -9.13
CA MET A 240 -32.23 -0.68 -8.12
C MET A 240 -30.87 -0.84 -8.80
N MET A 241 -29.85 -0.11 -8.33
CA MET A 241 -28.50 -0.27 -8.85
C MET A 241 -28.00 -1.71 -8.58
N PRO A 242 -27.42 -2.39 -9.58
CA PRO A 242 -26.90 -3.74 -9.42
C PRO A 242 -25.92 -3.83 -8.25
N GLU A 243 -26.00 -4.91 -7.48
CA GLU A 243 -24.96 -5.25 -6.52
C GLU A 243 -23.72 -5.79 -7.26
N PHE A 244 -22.54 -5.42 -6.77
CA PHE A 244 -21.29 -5.96 -7.29
C PHE A 244 -20.97 -7.27 -6.55
N LEU A 245 -20.85 -8.38 -7.27
CA LEU A 245 -20.56 -9.67 -6.65
C LEU A 245 -19.16 -9.67 -6.03
N GLU A 246 -19.06 -10.01 -4.74
CA GLU A 246 -17.80 -9.98 -3.99
C GLU A 246 -16.71 -10.87 -4.61
N GLY A 247 -17.09 -12.04 -5.13
CA GLY A 247 -16.16 -12.94 -5.82
C GLY A 247 -15.57 -12.32 -7.09
N ASP A 248 -16.38 -11.60 -7.86
CA ASP A 248 -15.95 -10.90 -9.06
C ASP A 248 -15.05 -9.71 -8.70
N ALA A 249 -15.40 -8.96 -7.63
CA ALA A 249 -14.60 -7.83 -7.16
C ALA A 249 -13.20 -8.28 -6.72
N LYS A 250 -13.10 -9.34 -5.91
CA LYS A 250 -11.80 -9.89 -5.49
C LYS A 250 -10.99 -10.43 -6.66
N ALA A 251 -11.62 -11.14 -7.60
CA ALA A 251 -10.94 -11.62 -8.80
C ALA A 251 -10.41 -10.46 -9.66
N LEU A 252 -11.22 -9.41 -9.85
CA LEU A 252 -10.81 -8.20 -10.57
C LEU A 252 -9.62 -7.51 -9.90
N VAL A 253 -9.64 -7.34 -8.57
CA VAL A 253 -8.50 -6.78 -7.84
C VAL A 253 -7.23 -7.60 -8.08
N ALA A 254 -7.33 -8.94 -8.01
CA ALA A 254 -6.18 -9.80 -8.25
C ALA A 254 -5.65 -9.65 -9.69
N TYR A 255 -6.52 -9.63 -10.70
CA TYR A 255 -6.13 -9.34 -12.09
C TYR A 255 -5.47 -7.97 -12.26
N LEU A 256 -6.02 -6.93 -11.63
CA LEU A 256 -5.47 -5.57 -11.67
C LEU A 256 -4.06 -5.52 -11.04
N ASN A 257 -3.84 -6.23 -9.94
CA ASN A 257 -2.52 -6.35 -9.31
C ASN A 257 -1.52 -7.07 -10.24
N VAL A 258 -1.93 -8.15 -10.91
CA VAL A 258 -1.08 -8.80 -11.94
C VAL A 258 -0.75 -7.83 -13.07
N LEU A 259 -1.76 -7.10 -13.57
CA LEU A 259 -1.58 -6.14 -14.65
C LEU A 259 -0.59 -5.05 -14.28
N GLN A 260 -0.72 -4.46 -13.08
CA GLN A 260 0.23 -3.49 -12.53
C GLN A 260 1.65 -4.03 -12.61
N LYS A 261 1.89 -5.23 -12.06
CA LYS A 261 3.24 -5.80 -12.00
C LYS A 261 3.81 -6.13 -13.38
N VAL A 262 2.98 -6.64 -14.29
CA VAL A 262 3.35 -6.92 -15.67
C VAL A 262 3.74 -5.64 -16.42
N VAL A 263 2.98 -4.56 -16.24
CA VAL A 263 3.28 -3.27 -16.89
C VAL A 263 4.54 -2.64 -16.31
N GLU A 264 4.71 -2.64 -14.99
CA GLU A 264 5.87 -2.07 -14.30
C GLU A 264 7.19 -2.75 -14.69
N ASN A 265 7.20 -4.08 -14.75
CA ASN A 265 8.44 -4.87 -14.89
C ASN A 265 8.64 -5.43 -16.31
N GLY A 266 7.63 -5.39 -17.18
CA GLY A 266 7.71 -5.91 -18.54
C GLY A 266 8.81 -5.25 -19.37
N ASN A 267 9.26 -5.95 -20.42
CA ASN A 267 10.26 -5.43 -21.34
C ASN A 267 9.82 -4.07 -21.94
N PRO A 268 10.61 -2.98 -21.83
CA PRO A 268 10.21 -1.64 -22.27
C PRO A 268 9.80 -1.52 -23.75
N THR A 269 10.30 -2.39 -24.62
CA THR A 269 9.97 -2.41 -26.05
C THR A 269 8.65 -3.12 -26.32
N GLU A 270 8.40 -4.24 -25.62
CA GLU A 270 7.21 -5.07 -25.82
C GLU A 270 5.98 -4.46 -25.14
N ARG A 271 6.14 -3.99 -23.89
CA ARG A 271 5.04 -3.57 -23.02
C ARG A 271 4.22 -2.40 -23.55
N LYS A 272 4.80 -1.58 -24.42
CA LYS A 272 4.12 -0.45 -25.09
C LYS A 272 2.89 -0.88 -25.90
N ASN A 273 2.89 -2.12 -26.38
CA ASN A 273 1.83 -2.64 -27.25
C ASN A 273 0.87 -3.60 -26.52
N TRP A 274 1.10 -3.90 -25.24
CA TRP A 274 0.34 -4.92 -24.51
C TRP A 274 -1.06 -4.42 -24.12
N PHE A 275 -1.17 -3.18 -23.66
CA PHE A 275 -2.42 -2.59 -23.18
C PHE A 275 -2.62 -1.19 -23.78
N PRO A 276 -3.02 -1.09 -25.07
CA PRO A 276 -3.15 0.20 -25.75
C PRO A 276 -4.38 1.01 -25.33
N ASP A 277 -5.42 0.35 -24.77
CA ASP A 277 -6.63 1.01 -24.28
C ASP A 277 -6.73 0.90 -22.75
N ILE A 278 -6.65 2.05 -22.09
CA ILE A 278 -6.74 2.17 -20.62
C ILE A 278 -8.08 2.74 -20.15
N GLU A 279 -8.94 3.21 -21.08
CA GLU A 279 -10.24 3.80 -20.75
C GLU A 279 -11.12 2.88 -19.88
N PRO A 280 -11.15 1.54 -20.07
CA PRO A 280 -11.98 0.64 -19.26
C PRO A 280 -11.75 0.79 -17.74
N PHE A 281 -10.53 1.13 -17.30
CA PHE A 281 -10.23 1.27 -15.88
C PHE A 281 -10.93 2.47 -15.22
N PHE A 282 -11.41 3.43 -16.02
CA PHE A 282 -12.10 4.62 -15.55
C PHE A 282 -13.62 4.44 -15.46
N LYS A 283 -14.19 3.56 -16.29
CA LYS A 283 -15.65 3.45 -16.48
C LYS A 283 -16.41 3.08 -15.20
N LEU A 284 -15.77 2.31 -14.32
CA LEU A 284 -16.37 1.83 -13.08
C LEU A 284 -16.28 2.87 -11.94
N LEU A 285 -15.36 3.81 -12.02
CA LEU A 285 -14.95 4.62 -10.88
C LEU A 285 -16.05 5.54 -10.31
N GLY A 286 -16.97 6.01 -11.16
CA GLY A 286 -18.05 6.91 -10.78
C GLY A 286 -19.25 6.26 -10.09
N TYR A 287 -19.33 4.92 -10.00
CA TYR A 287 -20.50 4.24 -9.44
C TYR A 287 -20.36 4.00 -7.93
N GLU A 288 -21.40 4.30 -7.15
CA GLU A 288 -21.43 4.15 -5.69
C GLU A 288 -21.31 2.69 -5.21
N ASN A 289 -22.00 1.76 -5.90
CA ASN A 289 -22.07 0.35 -5.50
C ASN A 289 -20.77 -0.44 -5.67
N ILE A 290 -19.73 0.18 -6.21
CA ILE A 290 -18.45 -0.49 -6.40
C ILE A 290 -17.64 -0.43 -5.10
N PRO A 291 -17.16 -1.58 -4.60
CA PRO A 291 -16.42 -1.61 -3.36
C PRO A 291 -15.21 -0.65 -3.38
N PRO A 292 -14.97 0.12 -2.29
CA PRO A 292 -13.85 1.06 -2.21
C PRO A 292 -12.50 0.43 -2.51
N TYR A 293 -12.27 -0.82 -2.10
CA TYR A 293 -11.02 -1.54 -2.37
C TYR A 293 -10.82 -1.84 -3.86
N LEU A 294 -11.89 -2.07 -4.63
CA LEU A 294 -11.81 -2.30 -6.08
C LEU A 294 -11.55 -0.99 -6.83
N LYS A 295 -12.20 0.10 -6.41
CA LYS A 295 -11.86 1.46 -6.90
C LYS A 295 -10.40 1.79 -6.57
N GLY A 296 -9.96 1.40 -5.38
CA GLY A 296 -8.57 1.40 -4.93
C GLY A 296 -7.63 0.76 -5.95
N ALA A 297 -7.90 -0.50 -6.30
CA ALA A 297 -7.11 -1.26 -7.26
C ALA A 297 -7.12 -0.65 -8.67
N LEU A 298 -8.27 -0.16 -9.15
CA LEU A 298 -8.38 0.51 -10.45
C LEU A 298 -7.51 1.76 -10.51
N ARG A 299 -7.54 2.62 -9.49
CA ARG A 299 -6.70 3.83 -9.44
C ARG A 299 -5.22 3.51 -9.29
N LYS A 300 -4.86 2.47 -8.50
CA LYS A 300 -3.48 1.96 -8.44
C LYS A 300 -2.98 1.49 -9.81
N THR A 301 -3.82 0.79 -10.57
CA THR A 301 -3.53 0.41 -11.95
C THR A 301 -3.30 1.62 -12.84
N ILE A 302 -4.17 2.63 -12.79
CA ILE A 302 -3.99 3.86 -13.56
C ILE A 302 -2.70 4.58 -13.16
N ALA A 303 -2.36 4.64 -11.87
CA ALA A 303 -1.11 5.23 -11.39
C ALA A 303 0.13 4.51 -11.94
N ALA A 304 0.11 3.18 -12.02
CA ALA A 304 1.19 2.42 -12.66
C ALA A 304 1.40 2.82 -14.12
N PHE A 305 0.31 3.06 -14.89
CA PHE A 305 0.42 3.58 -16.26
C PHE A 305 1.01 4.99 -16.31
N VAL A 306 0.71 5.87 -15.34
CA VAL A 306 1.32 7.22 -15.26
C VAL A 306 2.84 7.13 -15.10
N TYR A 307 3.32 6.25 -14.23
CA TYR A 307 4.76 6.07 -13.99
C TYR A 307 5.47 5.45 -15.19
N VAL A 308 4.85 4.45 -15.82
CA VAL A 308 5.46 3.68 -16.90
C VAL A 308 5.40 4.40 -18.26
N PHE A 309 4.33 5.14 -18.52
CA PHE A 309 4.08 5.87 -19.76
C PHE A 309 3.74 7.35 -19.47
N PRO A 310 4.75 8.18 -19.13
CA PRO A 310 4.54 9.59 -18.83
C PRO A 310 3.84 10.39 -19.95
N GLU A 311 3.93 9.92 -21.20
CA GLU A 311 3.25 10.48 -22.38
C GLU A 311 1.72 10.41 -22.31
N MET A 312 1.15 9.50 -21.51
CA MET A 312 -0.31 9.34 -21.39
C MET A 312 -0.95 10.27 -20.37
N ARG A 313 -0.16 11.11 -19.67
CA ARG A 313 -0.63 11.93 -18.55
C ARG A 313 -1.81 12.82 -18.90
N ASP A 314 -1.75 13.52 -20.02
CA ASP A 314 -2.83 14.45 -20.44
C ASP A 314 -4.12 13.70 -20.77
N SER A 315 -4.00 12.52 -21.39
CA SER A 315 -5.15 11.64 -21.64
C SER A 315 -5.74 11.09 -20.34
N ILE A 316 -4.90 10.72 -19.38
CA ILE A 316 -5.34 10.27 -18.05
C ILE A 316 -6.06 11.40 -17.30
N TRP A 317 -5.56 12.64 -17.36
CA TRP A 317 -6.26 13.80 -16.81
C TRP A 317 -7.64 13.99 -17.46
N ALA A 318 -7.73 13.92 -18.79
CA ALA A 318 -9.00 14.02 -19.50
C ALA A 318 -9.99 12.91 -19.11
N PHE A 319 -9.51 11.66 -18.96
CA PHE A 319 -10.35 10.56 -18.49
C PHE A 319 -10.78 10.71 -17.03
N LEU A 320 -9.91 11.22 -16.16
CA LEU A 320 -10.31 11.55 -14.80
C LEU A 320 -11.40 12.61 -14.80
N GLU A 321 -11.23 13.72 -15.52
CA GLU A 321 -12.25 14.77 -15.63
C GLU A 321 -13.58 14.25 -16.23
N GLN A 322 -13.52 13.26 -17.12
CA GLN A 322 -14.70 12.63 -17.74
C GLN A 322 -15.44 11.64 -16.84
N TYR A 323 -14.72 10.76 -16.14
CA TYR A 323 -15.29 9.60 -15.44
C TYR A 323 -15.26 9.70 -13.91
N HIS A 324 -14.37 10.52 -13.39
CA HIS A 324 -14.18 10.76 -11.97
C HIS A 324 -14.51 12.21 -11.64
N LEU A 325 -15.64 12.42 -10.95
CA LEU A 325 -16.09 13.78 -10.67
C LEU A 325 -15.00 14.63 -9.98
N PRO A 326 -14.91 15.93 -10.35
CA PRO A 326 -13.93 16.85 -9.82
C PRO A 326 -14.09 16.97 -8.31
N VAL A 327 -12.98 16.90 -7.58
CA VAL A 327 -12.90 17.42 -6.21
C VAL A 327 -13.38 18.87 -6.28
N VAL A 328 -14.56 19.12 -5.72
CA VAL A 328 -15.36 20.34 -5.90
C VAL A 328 -14.48 21.60 -5.78
N VAL A 329 -14.13 22.19 -6.92
CA VAL A 329 -13.91 23.64 -6.98
C VAL A 329 -15.31 24.23 -6.83
N GLY A 330 -15.48 25.11 -5.84
CA GLY A 330 -16.77 25.60 -5.37
C GLY A 330 -17.80 25.85 -6.47
N SER A 331 -19.05 25.48 -6.17
CA SER A 331 -20.22 25.72 -7.03
C SER A 331 -20.12 27.04 -7.80
N PRO A 332 -20.32 27.06 -9.13
CA PRO A 332 -20.63 28.30 -9.82
C PRO A 332 -21.91 28.83 -9.20
N VAL A 333 -21.84 30.01 -8.60
CA VAL A 333 -23.00 30.73 -8.08
C VAL A 333 -24.02 30.85 -9.23
N GLY A 334 -25.19 30.25 -9.02
CA GLY A 334 -26.36 30.47 -9.86
C GLY A 334 -26.80 29.26 -10.69
N LYS A 335 -27.51 28.33 -10.05
CA LYS A 335 -28.78 27.74 -10.55
C LYS A 335 -29.38 26.80 -9.49
N SER A 336 -30.42 27.31 -8.83
CA SER A 336 -31.60 26.62 -8.27
C SER A 336 -31.44 25.27 -7.55
N ASP A 337 -31.78 25.30 -6.25
CA ASP A 337 -32.57 24.31 -5.51
C ASP A 337 -32.74 22.91 -6.13
N GLN A 338 -31.80 22.01 -5.80
CA GLN A 338 -32.05 20.62 -5.40
C GLN A 338 -30.74 20.03 -4.90
N SER A 339 -30.68 19.70 -3.62
CA SER A 339 -29.57 18.98 -2.97
C SER A 339 -29.53 17.54 -3.44
N SER A 340 -29.19 17.30 -4.71
CA SER A 340 -28.71 15.99 -5.14
C SER A 340 -27.30 15.85 -4.59
N GLN A 341 -27.12 15.01 -3.55
CA GLN A 341 -25.80 14.69 -3.04
C GLN A 341 -24.95 14.17 -4.20
N VAL A 342 -23.94 14.95 -4.59
CA VAL A 342 -23.02 14.58 -5.66
C VAL A 342 -22.09 13.52 -5.09
N TYR A 343 -22.07 12.33 -5.68
CA TYR A 343 -21.12 11.28 -5.32
C TYR A 343 -19.72 11.70 -5.77
N ASP A 344 -18.94 12.27 -4.84
CA ASP A 344 -17.57 12.71 -5.04
C ASP A 344 -16.60 12.01 -4.06
N MET A 345 -15.30 12.33 -4.15
CA MET A 345 -14.30 11.75 -3.24
C MET A 345 -14.52 12.12 -1.77
N GLN A 346 -15.18 13.24 -1.47
CA GLN A 346 -15.49 13.64 -0.11
C GLN A 346 -16.63 12.79 0.48
N PHE A 347 -17.65 12.51 -0.31
CA PHE A 347 -18.71 11.57 0.04
C PHE A 347 -18.14 10.15 0.22
N GLU A 348 -17.31 9.69 -0.72
CA GLU A 348 -16.67 8.38 -0.63
C GLU A 348 -15.84 8.23 0.66
N LEU A 349 -15.03 9.24 1.00
CA LEU A 349 -14.22 9.26 2.20
C LEU A 349 -15.03 9.27 3.51
N ASN A 350 -16.09 10.09 3.58
CA ASN A 350 -16.80 10.36 4.84
C ASN A 350 -18.02 9.47 5.07
N GLU A 351 -18.69 9.03 4.01
CA GLU A 351 -19.92 8.23 4.12
C GLU A 351 -19.71 6.76 3.78
N VAL A 352 -18.74 6.42 2.93
CA VAL A 352 -18.49 5.02 2.53
C VAL A 352 -17.32 4.41 3.30
N GLU A 353 -16.14 5.02 3.19
CA GLU A 353 -14.90 4.50 3.79
C GLU A 353 -14.88 4.66 5.31
N ALA A 354 -15.30 5.82 5.84
CA ALA A 354 -15.32 6.04 7.28
C ALA A 354 -16.26 5.09 8.04
N ARG A 355 -17.36 4.62 7.42
CA ARG A 355 -18.25 3.62 8.04
C ARG A 355 -17.61 2.23 8.13
N ARG A 356 -16.68 1.93 7.24
CA ARG A 356 -15.93 0.67 7.21
C ARG A 356 -14.59 0.76 7.94
N GLU A 357 -14.18 1.96 8.34
CA GLU A 357 -12.87 2.26 8.94
C GLU A 357 -11.69 1.79 8.07
N GLN A 358 -11.92 1.72 6.76
CA GLN A 358 -10.96 1.28 5.74
C GLN A 358 -10.92 2.34 4.63
N TYR A 359 -9.71 2.76 4.24
CA TYR A 359 -9.52 3.91 3.33
C TYR A 359 -8.80 3.60 1.98
N PRO A 360 -8.97 2.42 1.36
CA PRO A 360 -8.18 2.01 0.19
C PRO A 360 -8.42 2.89 -1.05
N SER A 361 -9.63 3.42 -1.21
CA SER A 361 -10.04 4.27 -2.32
C SER A 361 -9.40 5.65 -2.19
N THR A 362 -9.48 6.29 -1.01
CA THR A 362 -8.85 7.60 -0.78
C THR A 362 -7.33 7.52 -0.90
N ILE A 363 -6.68 6.50 -0.31
CA ILE A 363 -5.23 6.30 -0.43
C ILE A 363 -4.82 6.19 -1.90
N SER A 364 -5.53 5.37 -2.68
CA SER A 364 -5.24 5.19 -4.11
C SER A 364 -5.44 6.47 -4.92
N PHE A 365 -6.45 7.27 -4.58
CA PHE A 365 -6.74 8.53 -5.24
C PHE A 365 -5.61 9.54 -4.98
N LEU A 366 -5.18 9.70 -3.74
CA LEU A 366 -4.07 10.58 -3.39
C LEU A 366 -2.78 10.18 -4.11
N ASN A 367 -2.47 8.88 -4.15
CA ASN A 367 -1.28 8.38 -4.85
C ASN A 367 -1.34 8.64 -6.36
N LEU A 368 -2.49 8.42 -7.00
CA LEU A 368 -2.69 8.72 -8.42
C LEU A 368 -2.52 10.22 -8.72
N ILE A 369 -3.14 11.07 -7.91
CA ILE A 369 -3.06 12.52 -8.08
C ILE A 369 -1.63 13.02 -7.83
N ASN A 370 -0.94 12.51 -6.81
CA ASN A 370 0.45 12.84 -6.57
C ASN A 370 1.35 12.42 -7.75
N ALA A 371 1.12 11.24 -8.34
CA ALA A 371 1.85 10.79 -9.53
C ALA A 371 1.65 11.72 -10.74
N LEU A 372 0.41 12.20 -10.94
CA LEU A 372 0.08 13.12 -12.02
C LEU A 372 0.72 14.50 -11.82
N ILE A 373 0.58 15.09 -10.63
CA ILE A 373 1.10 16.42 -10.31
C ILE A 373 2.63 16.42 -10.31
N ALA A 374 3.30 15.38 -9.78
CA ALA A 374 4.76 15.29 -9.76
C ALA A 374 5.39 15.34 -11.16
N GLY A 375 4.62 14.95 -12.18
CA GLY A 375 5.04 14.98 -13.55
C GLY A 375 4.75 16.30 -14.29
N GLU A 376 3.98 17.21 -13.69
CA GLU A 376 3.52 18.44 -14.34
C GLU A 376 4.71 19.31 -14.76
N LYS A 377 4.67 19.78 -16.02
CA LYS A 377 5.76 20.59 -16.60
C LYS A 377 5.45 22.08 -16.51
N ASP A 378 4.16 22.44 -16.52
CA ASP A 378 3.73 23.82 -16.42
C ASP A 378 3.57 24.22 -14.94
N VAL A 379 4.63 24.83 -14.39
CA VAL A 379 4.67 25.29 -13.00
C VAL A 379 4.14 26.74 -12.89
N ASN A 380 3.81 27.40 -14.00
CA ASN A 380 3.45 28.83 -14.01
C ASN A 380 2.16 29.13 -13.26
N ASP A 381 1.21 28.19 -13.26
CA ASP A 381 -0.05 28.31 -12.53
C ASP A 381 0.09 28.05 -11.01
N ARG A 382 1.30 27.66 -10.56
CA ARG A 382 1.67 27.55 -9.14
C ARG A 382 0.69 26.74 -8.28
N GLY A 383 0.03 25.77 -8.91
CA GLY A 383 -0.93 24.86 -8.29
C GLY A 383 -2.37 25.38 -8.20
N ARG A 384 -2.75 26.52 -8.81
CA ARG A 384 -4.15 27.01 -8.78
C ARG A 384 -5.12 26.01 -9.41
N ARG A 385 -4.74 25.36 -10.52
CA ARG A 385 -5.52 24.28 -11.15
C ARG A 385 -5.86 23.15 -10.17
N PHE A 386 -5.01 22.93 -9.18
CA PHE A 386 -5.15 21.84 -8.22
C PHE A 386 -5.68 22.31 -6.85
N ILE A 387 -6.23 23.52 -6.75
CA ILE A 387 -6.69 24.08 -5.47
C ILE A 387 -7.79 23.23 -4.81
N GLY A 388 -8.75 22.71 -5.59
CA GLY A 388 -9.80 21.84 -5.06
C GLY A 388 -9.23 20.55 -4.48
N ILE A 389 -8.31 19.92 -5.21
CA ILE A 389 -7.57 18.74 -4.75
C ILE A 389 -6.81 19.06 -3.46
N PHE A 390 -6.04 20.15 -3.44
CA PHE A 390 -5.28 20.55 -2.25
C PHE A 390 -6.19 20.72 -1.03
N ARG A 391 -7.35 21.38 -1.20
CA ARG A 391 -8.32 21.55 -0.11
C ARG A 391 -8.88 20.23 0.38
N PHE A 392 -9.16 19.29 -0.51
CA PHE A 392 -9.54 17.95 -0.10
C PHE A 392 -8.44 17.26 0.72
N VAL A 393 -7.18 17.27 0.26
CA VAL A 393 -6.07 16.66 1.01
C VAL A 393 -5.89 17.33 2.38
N TYR A 394 -5.94 18.66 2.41
CA TYR A 394 -5.67 19.46 3.61
C TYR A 394 -6.84 19.45 4.62
N ASP A 395 -8.05 19.83 4.20
CA ASP A 395 -9.22 20.04 5.07
C ASP A 395 -9.91 18.71 5.41
N HIS A 396 -10.04 17.81 4.43
CA HIS A 396 -10.87 16.61 4.58
C HIS A 396 -10.07 15.35 4.94
N VAL A 397 -8.84 15.20 4.43
CA VAL A 397 -8.04 13.99 4.70
C VAL A 397 -7.09 14.19 5.87
N PHE A 398 -6.11 15.09 5.75
CA PHE A 398 -5.00 15.20 6.70
C PHE A 398 -5.42 15.87 8.02
N THR A 399 -6.15 16.99 7.98
CA THR A 399 -6.57 17.65 9.24
C THR A 399 -7.35 16.71 10.17
N PRO A 400 -8.32 15.91 9.69
CA PRO A 400 -9.06 14.97 10.54
C PRO A 400 -8.37 13.62 10.77
N PHE A 401 -7.22 13.33 10.14
CA PHE A 401 -6.60 11.99 10.19
C PHE A 401 -6.40 11.46 11.63
N PRO A 402 -5.97 12.26 12.62
CA PRO A 402 -5.73 11.71 13.97
C PRO A 402 -7.02 11.29 14.68
N GLN A 403 -8.17 11.83 14.25
CA GLN A 403 -9.48 11.62 14.88
C GLN A 403 -10.29 10.50 14.20
N ARG A 404 -9.87 10.05 13.01
CA ARG A 404 -10.52 8.97 12.27
C ARG A 404 -10.24 7.61 12.93
N ALA A 405 -11.21 6.71 12.82
CA ALA A 405 -11.05 5.31 13.21
C ALA A 405 -10.44 4.53 12.05
N TYR A 406 -9.52 3.61 12.36
CA TYR A 406 -8.81 2.79 11.38
C TYR A 406 -8.84 1.34 11.82
N SER A 407 -9.38 0.47 10.97
CA SER A 407 -9.35 -0.98 11.18
C SER A 407 -7.93 -1.55 11.06
N ASP A 408 -7.12 -0.99 10.14
CA ASP A 408 -5.71 -1.37 9.94
C ASP A 408 -4.78 -0.16 10.17
N PRO A 409 -3.85 -0.23 11.14
CA PRO A 409 -2.82 0.79 11.33
C PRO A 409 -1.92 1.02 10.11
N CYS A 410 -1.72 0.04 9.23
CA CYS A 410 -0.97 0.24 7.98
C CYS A 410 -1.68 1.28 7.10
N GLU A 411 -2.99 1.13 6.87
CA GLU A 411 -3.78 2.07 6.06
C GLU A 411 -3.75 3.49 6.65
N LYS A 412 -3.77 3.62 7.99
CA LYS A 412 -3.59 4.93 8.65
C LYS A 412 -2.31 5.61 8.19
N TRP A 413 -1.18 4.91 8.27
CA TRP A 413 0.12 5.49 7.93
C TRP A 413 0.31 5.65 6.42
N GLU A 414 -0.27 4.79 5.60
CA GLU A 414 -0.29 4.97 4.13
C GLU A 414 -1.04 6.23 3.72
N LEU A 415 -2.21 6.49 4.34
CA LEU A 415 -2.98 7.71 4.12
C LEU A 415 -2.17 8.96 4.51
N VAL A 416 -1.53 8.92 5.68
CA VAL A 416 -0.68 10.01 6.19
C VAL A 416 0.49 10.25 5.25
N VAL A 417 1.20 9.20 4.81
CA VAL A 417 2.33 9.33 3.87
C VAL A 417 1.87 9.94 2.55
N ALA A 418 0.73 9.52 1.99
CA ALA A 418 0.21 10.08 0.75
C ALA A 418 -0.12 11.58 0.87
N CYS A 419 -0.69 12.02 2.00
CA CYS A 419 -0.89 13.45 2.29
C CYS A 419 0.43 14.21 2.45
N LEU A 420 1.38 13.68 3.22
CA LEU A 420 2.68 14.33 3.43
C LEU A 420 3.48 14.44 2.12
N GLN A 421 3.44 13.42 1.26
CA GLN A 421 4.02 13.49 -0.08
C GLN A 421 3.38 14.61 -0.90
N HIS A 422 2.06 14.80 -0.81
CA HIS A 422 1.37 15.88 -1.48
C HIS A 422 1.89 17.25 -1.00
N PHE A 423 1.97 17.48 0.31
CA PHE A 423 2.45 18.75 0.86
C PHE A 423 3.93 19.00 0.58
N HIS A 424 4.76 17.98 0.71
CA HIS A 424 6.18 18.05 0.35
C HIS A 424 6.35 18.44 -1.12
N MET A 425 5.61 17.79 -2.02
CA MET A 425 5.61 18.10 -3.45
C MET A 425 5.22 19.56 -3.71
N VAL A 426 4.10 20.04 -3.15
CA VAL A 426 3.64 21.44 -3.27
C VAL A 426 4.71 22.43 -2.79
N LEU A 427 5.34 22.19 -1.63
CA LEU A 427 6.39 23.05 -1.07
C LEU A 427 7.71 23.01 -1.85
N SER A 428 7.97 21.92 -2.57
CA SER A 428 9.19 21.72 -3.35
C SER A 428 9.07 22.22 -4.79
N MET A 429 7.90 22.11 -5.41
CA MET A 429 7.68 22.46 -6.82
C MET A 429 7.41 23.95 -7.03
N TYR A 430 6.80 24.62 -6.05
CA TYR A 430 6.35 25.99 -6.18
C TYR A 430 7.18 26.94 -5.32
N ASP A 431 7.47 28.12 -5.86
CA ASP A 431 8.11 29.23 -5.16
C ASP A 431 7.11 30.38 -4.94
N ILE A 432 7.44 31.21 -3.96
CA ILE A 432 6.67 32.42 -3.61
C ILE A 432 7.14 33.56 -4.50
N GLN A 433 6.21 34.30 -5.10
CA GLN A 433 6.54 35.49 -5.91
C GLN A 433 6.12 36.77 -5.18
N GLU A 434 6.73 37.90 -5.54
CA GLU A 434 6.43 39.21 -4.95
C GLU A 434 4.95 39.59 -5.08
N GLU A 435 4.31 39.24 -6.21
CA GLU A 435 2.89 39.50 -6.48
C GLU A 435 1.94 38.85 -5.45
N ASP A 436 2.36 37.75 -4.81
CA ASP A 436 1.54 37.09 -3.78
C ASP A 436 1.59 37.81 -2.43
N LEU A 437 2.59 38.69 -2.25
CA LEU A 437 2.81 39.47 -1.04
C LEU A 437 1.96 40.74 -1.04
N ASP A 438 1.66 41.28 -2.22
CA ASP A 438 0.93 42.53 -2.40
C ASP A 438 -0.52 42.46 -1.92
N GLY A 439 -1.16 41.29 -1.98
CA GLY A 439 -2.53 41.07 -1.49
C GLY A 439 -2.75 41.35 0.01
N PHE A 440 -1.66 41.48 0.80
CA PHE A 440 -1.72 41.84 2.22
C PHE A 440 -1.72 43.36 2.47
N THR A 441 -1.27 44.18 1.52
CA THR A 441 -1.02 45.60 1.76
C THR A 441 -2.26 46.48 1.62
N GLU A 442 -3.33 46.04 0.96
CA GLU A 442 -4.45 46.94 0.63
C GLU A 442 -5.57 47.02 1.69
N HIS A 443 -5.77 46.06 2.60
CA HIS A 443 -6.95 46.10 3.51
C HIS A 443 -6.68 45.73 4.98
N PRO A 444 -6.10 46.65 5.78
CA PRO A 444 -5.87 46.42 7.22
C PRO A 444 -7.12 46.57 8.12
N HIS A 445 -8.31 46.87 7.60
CA HIS A 445 -9.43 47.36 8.44
C HIS A 445 -10.83 46.72 8.26
N PHE A 446 -11.00 45.65 7.47
CA PHE A 446 -12.30 44.98 7.32
C PHE A 446 -12.19 43.44 7.32
N LEU A 447 -11.84 42.84 8.47
CA LEU A 447 -11.66 41.38 8.60
C LEU A 447 -12.47 40.79 9.76
N VAL A 448 -13.80 40.76 9.63
CA VAL A 448 -14.63 39.81 10.41
C VAL A 448 -15.62 39.04 9.53
N SER A 449 -15.83 39.42 8.27
CA SER A 449 -16.86 38.80 7.41
C SER A 449 -16.40 38.30 6.04
N VAL A 450 -15.10 38.32 5.72
CA VAL A 450 -14.57 37.94 4.39
C VAL A 450 -13.61 36.73 4.43
N GLU A 451 -13.28 36.21 5.61
CA GLU A 451 -12.29 35.12 5.77
C GLU A 451 -12.71 33.82 5.06
N THR A 452 -14.01 33.53 4.93
CA THR A 452 -14.47 32.28 4.31
C THR A 452 -14.41 32.30 2.79
N SER A 453 -14.47 33.47 2.15
CA SER A 453 -14.46 33.59 0.68
C SER A 453 -13.07 33.67 0.06
N SER A 454 -12.05 34.11 0.81
CA SER A 454 -10.67 34.24 0.30
C SER A 454 -9.81 32.97 0.46
N LEU A 455 -10.12 32.10 1.44
CA LEU A 455 -9.40 30.84 1.64
C LEU A 455 -9.58 29.85 0.49
N GLN A 456 -10.70 29.94 -0.25
CA GLN A 456 -10.99 29.07 -1.40
C GLN A 456 -10.20 29.41 -2.66
N THR A 457 -9.51 30.56 -2.72
CA THR A 457 -8.76 31.03 -3.89
C THR A 457 -7.26 31.20 -3.64
N GLN A 458 -6.81 30.95 -2.40
CA GLN A 458 -5.42 31.12 -2.01
C GLN A 458 -4.52 29.97 -2.52
N LEU A 459 -3.34 30.33 -3.01
CA LEU A 459 -2.35 29.36 -3.51
C LEU A 459 -2.01 28.29 -2.45
N PRO A 460 -1.91 27.00 -2.84
CA PRO A 460 -1.58 25.90 -1.93
C PRO A 460 -0.35 26.14 -1.05
N ILE A 461 0.75 26.62 -1.65
CA ILE A 461 2.00 26.91 -0.93
C ILE A 461 1.82 27.98 0.15
N ILE A 462 1.08 29.05 -0.14
CA ILE A 462 0.83 30.15 0.79
C ILE A 462 -0.02 29.66 1.97
N GLU A 463 -1.00 28.79 1.71
CA GLU A 463 -1.80 28.19 2.79
C GLU A 463 -0.95 27.33 3.73
N LEU A 464 -0.08 26.47 3.17
CA LEU A 464 0.81 25.64 3.98
C LEU A 464 1.69 26.50 4.88
N LEU A 465 2.37 27.51 4.32
CA LEU A 465 3.22 28.41 5.09
C LEU A 465 2.45 29.13 6.19
N LYS A 466 1.25 29.65 5.89
CA LYS A 466 0.40 30.29 6.89
C LYS A 466 -0.01 29.33 8.01
N ASP A 467 -0.32 28.07 7.72
CA ASP A 467 -0.63 27.08 8.75
C ASP A 467 0.54 26.87 9.71
N PHE A 468 1.75 26.62 9.16
CA PHE A 468 2.96 26.46 9.97
C PHE A 468 3.32 27.71 10.78
N MET A 469 3.26 28.88 10.16
CA MET A 469 3.61 30.16 10.79
C MET A 469 2.55 30.68 11.79
N SER A 470 1.43 29.97 11.95
CA SER A 470 0.41 30.26 12.97
C SER A 470 0.10 29.08 13.89
N GLY A 471 0.82 27.96 13.75
CA GLY A 471 0.64 26.77 14.58
C GLY A 471 -0.73 26.11 14.45
N LYS A 472 -1.30 26.09 13.23
CA LYS A 472 -2.64 25.56 12.95
C LYS A 472 -2.63 24.02 12.84
N ALA A 473 -3.70 23.45 12.28
CA ALA A 473 -4.01 22.03 12.39
C ALA A 473 -2.97 21.15 11.69
N LEU A 474 -2.47 21.56 10.53
CA LEU A 474 -1.48 20.76 9.80
C LEU A 474 -0.14 20.71 10.53
N TYR A 475 0.35 21.84 11.06
CA TYR A 475 1.50 21.89 11.94
C TYR A 475 1.32 21.00 13.18
N ARG A 476 0.20 21.12 13.89
CA ARG A 476 -0.05 20.31 15.09
C ARG A 476 -0.08 18.82 14.78
N ASN A 477 -0.71 18.42 13.69
CA ASN A 477 -0.78 17.03 13.27
C ASN A 477 0.60 16.49 12.89
N LEU A 478 1.40 17.27 12.14
CA LEU A 478 2.77 16.92 11.78
C LEU A 478 3.66 16.81 13.02
N MET A 479 3.58 17.78 13.94
CA MET A 479 4.31 17.71 15.21
C MET A 479 3.85 16.53 16.06
N GLY A 480 2.57 16.16 16.02
CA GLY A 480 2.07 14.94 16.68
C GLY A 480 2.71 13.66 16.15
N ILE A 481 3.06 13.59 14.87
CA ILE A 481 3.82 12.46 14.29
C ILE A 481 5.25 12.46 14.83
N LEU A 482 5.90 13.62 14.90
CA LEU A 482 7.30 13.77 15.34
C LEU A 482 7.47 13.66 16.86
N GLN A 483 6.43 13.98 17.64
CA GLN A 483 6.45 13.88 19.10
C GLN A 483 6.33 12.44 19.61
N VAL A 484 6.06 11.46 18.73
CA VAL A 484 6.17 10.03 19.07
C VAL A 484 7.59 9.69 19.56
N GLY A 485 8.60 10.42 19.03
CA GLY A 485 9.97 10.36 19.50
C GLY A 485 10.76 9.18 18.94
N VAL A 486 12.08 9.35 18.89
CA VAL A 486 13.01 8.43 18.23
C VAL A 486 12.96 7.00 18.80
N ASN A 487 12.87 6.86 20.13
CA ASN A 487 12.87 5.55 20.79
C ASN A 487 11.61 4.73 20.47
N SER A 488 10.44 5.37 20.41
CA SER A 488 9.20 4.69 20.05
C SER A 488 9.24 4.25 18.59
N ILE A 489 9.77 5.10 17.70
CA ILE A 489 9.90 4.74 16.29
C ILE A 489 10.87 3.59 16.08
N ILE A 490 12.01 3.54 16.78
CA ILE A 490 12.92 2.38 16.74
C ILE A 490 12.18 1.10 17.17
N SER A 491 11.47 1.15 18.29
CA SER A 491 10.70 0.01 18.81
C SER A 491 9.59 -0.44 17.85
N GLU A 492 8.82 0.51 17.29
CA GLU A 492 7.73 0.21 16.35
C GLU A 492 8.25 -0.25 14.98
N ARG A 493 9.40 0.27 14.54
CA ARG A 493 10.07 -0.15 13.31
C ARG A 493 10.46 -1.63 13.31
N LEU A 494 10.77 -2.18 14.49
CA LEU A 494 11.09 -3.60 14.67
C LEU A 494 9.82 -4.42 14.95
N SER A 495 8.97 -3.96 15.86
CA SER A 495 7.87 -4.77 16.41
C SER A 495 6.55 -4.71 15.62
N LYS A 496 6.38 -3.75 14.71
CA LYS A 496 5.12 -3.52 13.99
C LYS A 496 5.28 -3.61 12.48
N THR A 497 4.27 -4.13 11.80
CA THR A 497 4.22 -4.25 10.33
C THR A 497 4.19 -2.89 9.63
N TYR A 498 3.52 -1.90 10.24
CA TYR A 498 3.46 -0.53 9.73
C TYR A 498 4.71 0.30 10.03
N GLY A 499 5.69 -0.24 10.76
CA GLY A 499 6.84 0.51 11.27
C GLY A 499 7.65 1.22 10.17
N LYS A 500 7.84 0.58 9.01
CA LYS A 500 8.47 1.18 7.81
C LYS A 500 7.68 2.36 7.22
N ILE A 501 6.35 2.29 7.30
CA ILE A 501 5.44 3.32 6.76
C ILE A 501 5.46 4.54 7.71
N LEU A 502 5.45 4.29 9.03
CA LEU A 502 5.64 5.32 10.04
C LEU A 502 7.01 6.02 9.91
N GLU A 503 8.09 5.25 9.75
CA GLU A 503 9.44 5.78 9.46
C GLU A 503 9.41 6.74 8.26
N LYS A 504 8.70 6.37 7.17
CA LYS A 504 8.53 7.25 6.01
C LYS A 504 7.72 8.51 6.32
N ALA A 505 6.68 8.42 7.14
CA ALA A 505 5.90 9.58 7.58
C ALA A 505 6.74 10.56 8.39
N VAL A 506 7.62 10.06 9.27
CA VAL A 506 8.56 10.85 10.07
C VAL A 506 9.59 11.53 9.17
N GLN A 507 10.16 10.80 8.20
CA GLN A 507 11.08 11.36 7.21
C GLN A 507 10.45 12.55 6.48
N LEU A 508 9.26 12.35 5.88
CA LEU A 508 8.57 13.40 5.13
C LEU A 508 8.19 14.59 6.01
N SER A 509 7.80 14.33 7.25
CA SER A 509 7.46 15.39 8.22
C SER A 509 8.67 16.29 8.51
N LEU A 510 9.85 15.71 8.73
CA LEU A 510 11.09 16.47 8.93
C LEU A 510 11.51 17.24 7.66
N GLU A 511 11.36 16.62 6.48
CA GLU A 511 11.66 17.27 5.20
C GLU A 511 10.73 18.46 4.92
N ILE A 512 9.44 18.35 5.24
CA ILE A 512 8.47 19.45 5.14
C ILE A 512 8.87 20.60 6.06
N LEU A 513 9.26 20.33 7.32
CA LEU A 513 9.72 21.40 8.23
C LEU A 513 10.93 22.14 7.66
N LEU A 514 11.88 21.43 7.04
CA LEU A 514 13.03 22.04 6.36
C LEU A 514 12.59 22.93 5.19
N LEU A 515 11.68 22.46 4.34
CA LEU A 515 11.15 23.25 3.23
C LEU A 515 10.42 24.53 3.71
N VAL A 516 9.73 24.45 4.85
CA VAL A 516 9.10 25.61 5.48
C VAL A 516 10.16 26.57 6.03
N PHE A 517 11.19 26.09 6.73
CA PHE A 517 12.29 26.92 7.20
C PHE A 517 13.04 27.63 6.07
N GLU A 518 13.13 27.02 4.88
CA GLU A 518 13.77 27.67 3.72
C GLU A 518 12.96 28.89 3.22
N LYS A 519 11.65 28.92 3.46
CA LYS A 519 10.72 29.87 2.85
C LYS A 519 10.09 30.86 3.84
N ASP A 520 10.00 30.52 5.13
CA ASP A 520 9.26 31.30 6.14
C ASP A 520 9.80 32.72 6.34
N LEU A 521 11.12 32.91 6.33
CA LEU A 521 11.73 34.23 6.51
C LEU A 521 11.41 35.20 5.37
N LEU A 522 11.25 34.69 4.14
CA LEU A 522 10.93 35.50 2.94
C LEU A 522 9.60 36.24 3.09
N VAL A 523 8.65 35.64 3.80
CA VAL A 523 7.29 36.17 3.97
C VAL A 523 7.04 36.77 5.36
N SER A 524 7.92 36.49 6.32
CA SER A 524 7.72 36.85 7.73
C SER A 524 7.56 38.35 7.98
N ASP A 525 8.31 39.20 7.27
CA ASP A 525 8.24 40.64 7.48
C ASP A 525 6.93 41.23 6.93
N VAL A 526 6.38 40.65 5.86
CA VAL A 526 5.12 41.10 5.24
C VAL A 526 3.90 40.63 6.02
N TRP A 527 3.92 39.41 6.55
CA TRP A 527 2.76 38.78 7.20
C TRP A 527 2.66 39.05 8.70
N ARG A 528 3.62 39.78 9.28
CA ARG A 528 3.53 40.26 10.67
C ARG A 528 2.37 41.25 10.84
N PRO A 529 1.72 41.28 12.02
CA PRO A 529 2.00 40.47 13.21
C PRO A 529 1.27 39.13 13.25
N LEU A 530 0.43 38.81 12.26
CA LEU A 530 -0.48 37.65 12.30
C LEU A 530 0.23 36.31 12.17
N TYR A 531 1.37 36.28 11.46
CA TYR A 531 2.15 35.08 11.22
C TYR A 531 3.58 35.28 11.73
N GLN A 532 4.12 34.27 12.40
CA GLN A 532 5.47 34.29 12.98
C GLN A 532 6.36 33.25 12.30
N PRO A 533 7.67 33.51 12.14
CA PRO A 533 8.64 32.50 11.71
C PRO A 533 8.52 31.19 12.49
N LEU A 534 8.82 30.07 11.83
CA LEU A 534 8.59 28.74 12.40
C LEU A 534 9.43 28.50 13.66
N ASP A 535 10.63 29.09 13.76
CA ASP A 535 11.47 29.01 14.95
C ASP A 535 10.79 29.64 16.18
N ILE A 536 10.03 30.72 16.00
CA ILE A 536 9.26 31.34 17.07
C ILE A 536 8.09 30.44 17.48
N ILE A 537 7.37 29.86 16.52
CA ILE A 537 6.27 28.94 16.79
C ILE A 537 6.77 27.72 17.58
N LEU A 538 7.88 27.10 17.16
CA LEU A 538 8.51 25.98 17.87
C LEU A 538 9.00 26.37 19.27
N SER A 539 9.47 27.60 19.46
CA SER A 539 9.93 28.07 20.77
C SER A 539 8.83 28.17 21.83
N GLN A 540 7.55 28.12 21.43
CA GLN A 540 6.42 28.09 22.37
C GLN A 540 6.37 26.78 23.17
N ASP A 541 6.91 25.68 22.63
CA ASP A 541 7.01 24.37 23.30
C ASP A 541 8.39 23.75 23.08
N HIS A 542 9.27 23.94 24.05
CA HIS A 542 10.65 23.44 23.98
C HIS A 542 10.76 21.92 23.79
N ASN A 543 9.75 21.13 24.17
CA ASN A 543 9.77 19.69 23.97
C ASN A 543 9.74 19.32 22.48
N GLN A 544 9.12 20.15 21.65
CA GLN A 544 9.10 19.95 20.21
C GLN A 544 10.49 20.10 19.61
N ILE A 545 11.23 21.12 20.05
CA ILE A 545 12.62 21.32 19.62
C ILE A 545 13.46 20.09 20.00
N ILE A 546 13.34 19.61 21.24
CA ILE A 546 14.09 18.43 21.69
C ILE A 546 13.74 17.20 20.85
N ALA A 547 12.45 16.92 20.63
CA ALA A 547 12.02 15.78 19.82
C ALA A 547 12.63 15.82 18.41
N LEU A 548 12.70 16.99 17.77
CA LEU A 548 13.33 17.16 16.45
C LEU A 548 14.84 16.87 16.47
N LEU A 549 15.53 17.25 17.54
CA LEU A 549 16.98 17.07 17.70
C LEU A 549 17.36 15.62 18.07
N GLU A 550 16.50 14.94 18.84
CA GLU A 550 16.74 13.55 19.25
C GLU A 550 16.72 12.55 18.07
N TYR A 551 16.10 12.91 16.95
CA TYR A 551 16.11 12.11 15.73
C TYR A 551 17.49 11.90 15.12
N VAL A 552 18.51 12.64 15.56
CA VAL A 552 19.91 12.35 15.24
C VAL A 552 20.31 10.91 15.62
N ARG A 553 19.68 10.32 16.64
CA ARG A 553 19.93 8.94 17.09
C ARG A 553 19.38 7.87 16.15
N TYR A 554 18.60 8.24 15.13
CA TYR A 554 17.92 7.28 14.28
C TYR A 554 18.83 6.75 13.16
N ASP A 555 19.60 5.71 13.43
CA ASP A 555 20.58 5.12 12.51
C ASP A 555 19.99 4.37 11.31
N SER A 556 18.76 3.86 11.44
CA SER A 556 18.15 2.97 10.44
C SER A 556 17.86 3.65 9.10
N LEU A 557 17.71 4.97 9.09
CA LEU A 557 17.50 5.77 7.87
C LEU A 557 18.30 7.09 7.93
N PRO A 558 19.46 7.20 7.23
CA PRO A 558 20.35 8.36 7.32
C PRO A 558 19.68 9.71 6.96
N GLN A 559 18.63 9.70 6.14
CA GLN A 559 17.86 10.89 5.78
C GLN A 559 17.22 11.55 7.01
N ILE A 560 16.76 10.76 7.99
CA ILE A 560 16.18 11.29 9.24
C ILE A 560 17.25 12.00 10.07
N GLN A 561 18.42 11.37 10.26
CA GLN A 561 19.54 11.99 10.98
C GLN A 561 19.98 13.28 10.29
N ARG A 562 20.14 13.24 8.97
CA ARG A 562 20.53 14.42 8.18
C ARG A 562 19.51 15.55 8.33
N SER A 563 18.22 15.25 8.33
CA SER A 563 17.19 16.26 8.52
C SER A 563 17.24 16.86 9.92
N SER A 564 17.42 16.04 10.97
CA SER A 564 17.62 16.50 12.34
C SER A 564 18.85 17.41 12.49
N ILE A 565 19.99 17.05 11.87
CA ILE A 565 21.21 17.87 11.88
C ILE A 565 21.00 19.21 11.16
N LYS A 566 20.31 19.21 10.03
CA LYS A 566 19.97 20.47 9.32
C LYS A 566 19.06 21.36 10.17
N ILE A 567 18.04 20.79 10.83
CA ILE A 567 17.16 21.53 11.74
C ILE A 567 17.98 22.14 12.88
N MET A 568 18.90 21.39 13.50
CA MET A 568 19.79 21.91 14.54
C MET A 568 20.61 23.11 14.07
N SER A 569 21.19 23.03 12.87
CA SER A 569 21.95 24.13 12.27
C SER A 569 21.09 25.39 12.07
N ILE A 570 19.87 25.22 11.56
CA ILE A 570 18.91 26.32 11.36
C ILE A 570 18.53 26.93 12.72
N LEU A 571 18.09 26.11 13.69
CA LEU A 571 17.69 26.58 15.01
C LEU A 571 18.84 27.25 15.76
N SER A 572 20.08 26.76 15.65
CA SER A 572 21.24 27.39 16.27
C SER A 572 21.55 28.78 15.69
N SER A 573 21.21 29.03 14.42
CA SER A 573 21.40 30.34 13.80
C SER A 573 20.26 31.32 14.12
N ARG A 574 19.03 30.82 14.31
CA ARG A 574 17.84 31.65 14.55
C ARG A 574 17.51 31.88 16.04
N LEU A 575 17.78 30.90 16.90
CA LEU A 575 17.45 30.93 18.33
C LEU A 575 18.69 31.19 19.21
N VAL A 576 18.91 32.44 19.59
CA VAL A 576 20.04 32.87 20.46
C VAL A 576 20.04 32.13 21.82
N GLY A 577 18.86 31.74 22.32
CA GLY A 577 18.68 31.06 23.60
C GLY A 577 18.70 29.53 23.57
N LEU A 578 19.06 28.90 22.44
CA LEU A 578 18.98 27.44 22.28
C LEU A 578 19.83 26.68 23.29
N VAL A 579 21.11 27.04 23.45
CA VAL A 579 22.02 26.34 24.37
C VAL A 579 21.58 26.46 25.84
N PRO A 580 21.28 27.66 26.38
CA PRO A 580 20.73 27.78 27.73
C PRO A 580 19.44 26.98 27.94
N MET A 581 18.57 26.90 26.92
CA MET A 581 17.34 26.15 26.96
C MET A 581 17.59 24.64 27.06
N LEU A 582 18.49 24.09 26.25
CA LEU A 582 18.86 22.67 26.30
C LEU A 582 19.51 22.28 27.63
N ILE A 583 20.33 23.16 28.22
CA ILE A 583 20.93 22.95 29.54
C ILE A 583 19.85 22.93 30.62
N LYS A 584 18.88 23.85 30.57
CA LYS A 584 17.81 23.95 31.56
C LYS A 584 16.92 22.71 31.59
N ILE A 585 16.74 22.05 30.45
CA ILE A 585 15.89 20.87 30.28
C ILE A 585 16.69 19.56 30.43
N ASP A 586 17.99 19.65 30.75
CA ASP A 586 18.89 18.50 30.94
C ASP A 586 19.03 17.59 29.69
N ALA A 587 18.79 18.13 28.50
CA ALA A 587 18.90 17.42 27.23
C ALA A 587 20.26 17.66 26.53
N ALA A 588 21.05 18.63 27.00
CA ALA A 588 22.27 19.05 26.32
C ALA A 588 23.34 17.95 26.27
N ASN A 589 23.58 17.25 27.38
CA ASN A 589 24.66 16.25 27.47
C ASN A 589 24.37 15.04 26.57
N SER A 590 23.14 14.51 26.61
CA SER A 590 22.74 13.38 25.76
C SER A 590 22.81 13.75 24.29
N LEU A 591 22.28 14.91 23.89
CA LEU A 591 22.32 15.34 22.50
C LEU A 591 23.77 15.55 22.02
N ILE A 592 24.67 16.12 22.83
CA ILE A 592 26.07 16.25 22.42
C ILE A 592 26.70 14.89 22.13
N GLU A 593 26.48 13.90 23.01
CA GLU A 593 26.97 12.54 22.79
C GLU A 593 26.38 11.92 21.51
N ASP A 594 25.08 12.10 21.28
CA ASP A 594 24.38 11.58 20.12
C ASP A 594 24.90 12.18 18.80
N TYR A 595 25.10 13.51 18.75
CA TYR A 595 25.65 14.19 17.57
C TYR A 595 27.13 13.87 17.34
N VAL A 596 27.91 13.66 18.41
CA VAL A 596 29.31 13.22 18.31
C VAL A 596 29.38 11.80 17.74
N ALA A 597 28.49 10.90 18.14
CA ALA A 597 28.43 9.55 17.60
C ALA A 597 28.30 9.54 16.08
N CYS A 598 27.46 10.42 15.52
CA CYS A 598 27.30 10.58 14.06
C CYS A 598 28.54 11.07 13.32
N LEU A 599 29.52 11.69 14.00
CA LEU A 599 30.79 12.11 13.39
C LEU A 599 31.85 11.00 13.42
N THR A 600 31.65 9.98 14.26
CA THR A 600 32.59 8.87 14.46
C THR A 600 32.23 7.61 13.67
N THR A 601 30.98 7.52 13.23
CA THR A 601 30.44 6.54 12.28
C THR A 601 30.56 7.06 10.85
#